data_AF-A0A419YU51-F1
#
_entry.id   AF-A0A419YU51-F1
#
_cell.length_a   1.000
_cell.length_b   1.000
_cell.length_c   1.000
_cell.angle_alpha   90.00
_cell.angle_beta   90.00
_cell.angle_gamma   90.00
#
_symmetry.space_group_name_H-M   'P 1'
#
loop_
_entity.id
_entity.type
_entity.pdbx_description
1 polymer ?
#
loop_
_entity_poly.entity_id
_entity_poly.type
_entity_poly.pdbx_seq_one_letter_code
_entity_poly.pdbx_strand_id
1 'polypeptide(L)'
;MTTRVNPVSRWMFAPLRCAAILSVLASLAVFFAGVGAQPAQAAPACGVLAPGAAPQAAAAVNAACGQIGTPYSWGGGHGSAPGPSYGSCDASNGAPNDCHVRGLDCSGLVRYAYYLAVGADVINGTTYTQWPSSRAVARYYRSDGTAPLLPGDLVFYGNTASTIHHVALYLGNGYIVEAPYSGGYVQVATLSSHGDYYGAIRLYGPGGGSTTPPPSSGGQYWVDTFANAPAFGSPTGTAQTGTLYQGTNYVFCKAWGREIASGSSYNHWWLKTDPDVGPGGQWVSAFYLSRWGNDVAKDNNGTVIPDCPGGGAPPSTGKYWVDTFANASVYSSPTGTAQTGTLYQGTNYVFCKAWGREIASGSSYNHWWLKTDPDVGPGGQWVSAFYLSRWGNDVAKDNNGTVIPDC
;
A
#
# COMPACT_ATOMS: atom_id res chain seq x y z
N MET A 1 -107.91 -37.66 -13.23
CA MET A 1 -108.04 -39.12 -13.00
C MET A 1 -106.72 -39.62 -12.47
N THR A 2 -106.82 -40.29 -11.33
CA THR A 2 -105.77 -40.92 -10.52
C THR A 2 -104.97 -42.00 -11.25
N THR A 3 -103.65 -42.02 -11.03
CA THR A 3 -102.88 -43.26 -10.84
C THR A 3 -101.67 -42.99 -9.94
N ARG A 4 -101.70 -43.57 -8.74
CA ARG A 4 -100.55 -43.81 -7.85
C ARG A 4 -99.78 -45.02 -8.36
N VAL A 5 -98.46 -45.11 -8.15
CA VAL A 5 -97.77 -46.27 -7.53
C VAL A 5 -96.38 -45.85 -6.99
N ASN A 6 -96.26 -45.69 -5.66
CA ASN A 6 -95.50 -46.47 -4.65
C ASN A 6 -94.17 -47.23 -5.00
N PRO A 7 -93.35 -47.67 -3.99
CA PRO A 7 -92.04 -47.08 -3.70
C PRO A 7 -90.91 -48.12 -3.43
N VAL A 8 -89.77 -47.63 -2.91
CA VAL A 8 -88.71 -48.33 -2.11
C VAL A 8 -87.85 -49.42 -2.78
N SER A 9 -86.52 -49.29 -2.60
CA SER A 9 -85.60 -50.28 -2.00
C SER A 9 -84.17 -50.01 -2.55
N ARG A 10 -83.06 -50.32 -1.89
CA ARG A 10 -82.72 -50.72 -0.52
C ARG A 10 -81.21 -50.48 -0.46
N TRP A 11 -80.75 -49.85 0.62
CA TRP A 11 -79.60 -50.25 1.42
C TRP A 11 -78.36 -50.79 0.71
N MET A 12 -77.20 -50.15 0.92
CA MET A 12 -76.08 -50.80 1.62
C MET A 12 -74.88 -49.88 1.93
N PHE A 13 -74.47 -49.93 3.21
CA PHE A 13 -73.18 -49.56 3.82
C PHE A 13 -72.78 -48.07 4.01
N ALA A 14 -73.00 -47.60 5.25
CA ALA A 14 -71.95 -46.91 6.04
C ALA A 14 -71.33 -47.98 6.99
N PRO A 15 -70.22 -47.76 7.75
CA PRO A 15 -69.47 -46.52 8.02
C PRO A 15 -67.92 -46.73 8.09
N LEU A 16 -67.24 -45.73 8.66
CA LEU A 16 -65.84 -45.66 9.14
C LEU A 16 -64.85 -44.95 8.22
N ARG A 17 -64.07 -43.97 8.66
CA ARG A 17 -64.05 -43.10 9.86
C ARG A 17 -62.98 -42.05 9.55
N CYS A 18 -63.22 -40.82 10.00
CA CYS A 18 -62.21 -39.82 10.38
C CYS A 18 -61.35 -39.14 9.28
N ALA A 19 -61.51 -37.81 9.23
CA ALA A 19 -60.46 -36.82 9.01
C ALA A 19 -59.79 -36.73 7.63
N ALA A 20 -60.40 -35.94 6.72
CA ALA A 20 -59.66 -35.10 5.77
C ALA A 20 -60.63 -34.15 5.03
N ILE A 21 -61.19 -33.16 5.74
CA ILE A 21 -61.79 -31.98 5.09
C ILE A 21 -60.96 -30.77 5.50
N LEU A 22 -59.77 -30.67 4.90
CA LEU A 22 -58.88 -29.51 4.99
C LEU A 22 -57.82 -29.52 3.87
N SER A 23 -58.19 -29.98 2.66
CA SER A 23 -57.21 -30.17 1.57
C SER A 23 -57.78 -30.01 0.14
N VAL A 24 -58.87 -29.25 -0.04
CA VAL A 24 -59.44 -28.97 -1.39
C VAL A 24 -59.62 -27.47 -1.66
N LEU A 25 -58.75 -26.63 -1.09
CA LEU A 25 -58.53 -25.23 -1.52
C LEU A 25 -57.03 -24.95 -1.76
N ALA A 26 -56.28 -25.98 -2.18
CA ALA A 26 -54.84 -25.90 -2.40
C ALA A 26 -54.40 -26.32 -3.83
N SER A 27 -55.31 -26.29 -4.81
CA SER A 27 -55.01 -26.81 -6.17
C SER A 27 -55.56 -25.94 -7.30
N LEU A 28 -55.41 -24.61 -7.20
CA LEU A 28 -55.64 -23.69 -8.32
C LEU A 28 -54.71 -22.46 -8.26
N ALA A 29 -53.51 -22.63 -7.71
CA ALA A 29 -52.46 -21.61 -7.64
C ALA A 29 -51.12 -22.12 -8.22
N VAL A 30 -51.16 -23.05 -9.17
CA VAL A 30 -49.99 -23.51 -9.92
C VAL A 30 -50.36 -23.42 -11.39
N PHE A 31 -49.87 -22.38 -12.06
CA PHE A 31 -49.72 -22.17 -13.52
C PHE A 31 -49.88 -20.70 -13.95
N PHE A 32 -49.22 -19.78 -13.25
CA PHE A 32 -48.59 -18.60 -13.87
C PHE A 32 -47.34 -18.28 -13.07
N ALA A 33 -46.31 -19.11 -13.23
CA ALA A 33 -44.93 -18.68 -12.95
C ALA A 33 -44.53 -17.69 -14.05
N GLY A 34 -45.16 -16.52 -14.04
CA GLY A 34 -44.61 -15.34 -14.69
C GLY A 34 -43.35 -14.98 -13.92
N VAL A 35 -42.22 -14.96 -14.62
CA VAL A 35 -40.97 -14.32 -14.23
C VAL A 35 -41.26 -13.04 -13.44
N GLY A 36 -41.25 -13.14 -12.12
CA GLY A 36 -41.29 -11.98 -11.24
C GLY A 36 -39.98 -11.24 -11.45
N ALA A 37 -40.02 -10.17 -12.23
CA ALA A 37 -38.99 -9.15 -12.17
C ALA A 37 -38.92 -8.72 -10.70
N GLN A 38 -37.84 -9.10 -10.01
CA GLN A 38 -37.56 -8.57 -8.69
C GLN A 38 -37.61 -7.04 -8.80
N PRO A 39 -38.31 -6.33 -7.91
CA PRO A 39 -38.27 -4.87 -7.91
C PRO A 39 -36.80 -4.45 -7.84
N ALA A 40 -36.38 -3.60 -8.77
CA ALA A 40 -35.02 -3.08 -8.82
C ALA A 40 -34.71 -2.48 -7.43
N GLN A 41 -33.81 -3.13 -6.71
CA GLN A 41 -33.40 -2.69 -5.39
C GLN A 41 -32.81 -1.28 -5.56
N ALA A 42 -33.31 -0.30 -4.80
CA ALA A 42 -32.73 1.04 -4.81
C ALA A 42 -31.22 0.91 -4.54
N ALA A 43 -30.41 1.62 -5.32
CA ALA A 43 -28.96 1.56 -5.18
C ALA A 43 -28.58 1.84 -3.71
N PRO A 44 -27.66 1.05 -3.13
CA PRO A 44 -27.22 1.28 -1.77
C PRO A 44 -26.54 2.66 -1.65
N ALA A 45 -26.48 3.17 -0.43
CA ALA A 45 -25.62 4.32 -0.14
C ALA A 45 -24.18 3.97 -0.52
N CYS A 46 -23.46 4.96 -1.07
CA CYS A 46 -22.07 4.76 -1.46
C CYS A 46 -21.21 4.47 -0.22
N GLY A 47 -20.37 3.44 -0.29
CA GLY A 47 -19.42 3.09 0.77
C GLY A 47 -18.75 1.76 0.52
N VAL A 48 -18.03 1.26 1.52
CA VAL A 48 -17.45 -0.09 1.51
C VAL A 48 -18.57 -1.09 1.84
N LEU A 49 -19.00 -1.86 0.84
CA LEU A 49 -20.18 -2.75 0.93
C LEU A 49 -19.83 -4.21 1.18
N ALA A 50 -18.56 -4.60 1.10
CA ALA A 50 -18.09 -5.96 1.38
C ALA A 50 -16.84 -5.95 2.28
N PRO A 51 -16.58 -7.02 3.06
CA PRO A 51 -15.33 -7.13 3.81
C PRO A 51 -14.13 -7.39 2.89
N GLY A 52 -12.91 -7.27 3.45
CA GLY A 52 -11.66 -7.62 2.76
C GLY A 52 -10.96 -6.46 2.04
N ALA A 53 -11.53 -5.25 2.04
CA ALA A 53 -10.82 -4.08 1.54
C ALA A 53 -9.55 -3.78 2.39
N ALA A 54 -8.43 -3.51 1.72
CA ALA A 54 -7.27 -2.91 2.37
C ALA A 54 -7.63 -1.51 2.91
N PRO A 55 -6.98 -0.98 3.96
CA PRO A 55 -7.26 0.36 4.49
C PRO A 55 -7.19 1.48 3.44
N GLN A 56 -6.19 1.43 2.56
CA GLN A 56 -6.02 2.38 1.45
C GLN A 56 -7.17 2.26 0.44
N ALA A 57 -7.58 1.03 0.13
CA ALA A 57 -8.68 0.74 -0.78
C ALA A 57 -10.03 1.21 -0.20
N ALA A 58 -10.26 0.99 1.10
CA ALA A 58 -11.42 1.50 1.82
C ALA A 58 -11.45 3.03 1.88
N ALA A 59 -10.30 3.67 2.12
CA ALA A 59 -10.17 5.13 2.07
C ALA A 59 -10.44 5.67 0.67
N ALA A 60 -9.98 5.00 -0.39
CA ALA A 60 -10.27 5.37 -1.77
C ALA A 60 -11.76 5.25 -2.09
N VAL A 61 -12.42 4.19 -1.63
CA VAL A 61 -13.89 4.05 -1.73
C VAL A 61 -14.60 5.22 -1.05
N ASN A 62 -14.23 5.55 0.19
CA ASN A 62 -14.83 6.68 0.90
C ASN A 62 -14.58 8.02 0.20
N ALA A 63 -13.37 8.23 -0.35
CA ALA A 63 -13.02 9.43 -1.10
C ALA A 63 -13.85 9.55 -2.38
N ALA A 64 -14.01 8.47 -3.15
CA ALA A 64 -14.87 8.43 -4.32
C ALA A 64 -16.34 8.67 -3.98
N CYS A 65 -16.82 8.11 -2.87
CA CYS A 65 -18.17 8.36 -2.38
C CYS A 65 -18.39 9.82 -1.95
N GLY A 66 -17.35 10.49 -1.45
CA GLY A 66 -17.37 11.94 -1.21
C GLY A 66 -17.50 12.79 -2.49
N GLN A 67 -17.36 12.19 -3.67
CA GLN A 67 -17.56 12.85 -4.96
C GLN A 67 -18.94 12.62 -5.57
N ILE A 68 -19.85 11.88 -4.92
CA ILE A 68 -21.22 11.66 -5.43
C ILE A 68 -21.88 13.00 -5.75
N GLY A 69 -22.45 13.12 -6.95
CA GLY A 69 -23.05 14.35 -7.46
C GLY A 69 -22.07 15.32 -8.13
N THR A 70 -20.77 15.05 -8.15
CA THR A 70 -19.82 15.81 -8.98
C THR A 70 -20.17 15.59 -10.46
N PRO A 71 -20.25 16.64 -11.29
CA PRO A 71 -20.52 16.49 -12.72
C PRO A 71 -19.47 15.63 -13.43
N TYR A 72 -19.90 14.86 -14.41
CA TYR A 72 -18.98 14.28 -15.37
C TYR A 72 -18.36 15.39 -16.23
N SER A 73 -17.07 15.27 -16.54
CA SER A 73 -16.41 16.12 -17.53
C SER A 73 -15.36 15.30 -18.28
N TRP A 74 -15.50 15.16 -19.59
CA TRP A 74 -14.58 14.40 -20.46
C TRP A 74 -13.14 14.94 -20.35
N GLY A 75 -12.19 14.13 -19.88
CA GLY A 75 -10.82 14.58 -19.58
C GLY A 75 -10.67 15.31 -18.24
N GLY A 76 -11.75 15.46 -17.47
CA GLY A 76 -11.75 16.05 -16.15
C GLY A 76 -11.07 15.16 -15.11
N GLY A 77 -10.35 15.73 -14.16
CA GLY A 77 -9.57 14.98 -13.17
C GLY A 77 -8.10 14.83 -13.53
N HIS A 78 -7.67 15.30 -14.72
CA HIS A 78 -6.33 15.05 -15.25
C HIS A 78 -5.33 16.20 -15.15
N GLY A 79 -5.62 17.21 -14.32
CA GLY A 79 -4.70 18.30 -14.04
C GLY A 79 -3.36 17.85 -13.41
N SER A 80 -2.46 18.81 -13.22
CA SER A 80 -1.18 18.59 -12.52
C SER A 80 -1.35 18.09 -11.08
N ALA A 81 -2.47 18.44 -10.45
CA ALA A 81 -2.96 17.85 -9.21
C ALA A 81 -4.26 17.08 -9.52
N PRO A 82 -4.43 15.83 -9.03
CA PRO A 82 -5.67 15.10 -9.16
C PRO A 82 -6.84 15.84 -8.50
N GLY A 83 -8.00 15.89 -9.16
CA GLY A 83 -9.22 16.51 -8.64
C GLY A 83 -10.07 17.15 -9.74
N PRO A 84 -11.31 17.60 -9.42
CA PRO A 84 -12.22 18.11 -10.44
C PRO A 84 -11.60 19.26 -11.24
N SER A 85 -11.64 19.14 -12.56
CA SER A 85 -11.06 20.11 -13.49
C SER A 85 -12.00 20.33 -14.66
N TYR A 86 -11.77 21.40 -15.43
CA TYR A 86 -12.41 21.51 -16.74
C TYR A 86 -11.91 20.39 -17.65
N GLY A 87 -12.82 19.84 -18.44
CA GLY A 87 -12.54 18.81 -19.42
C GLY A 87 -12.19 19.39 -20.78
N SER A 88 -12.42 18.59 -21.81
CA SER A 88 -12.27 18.96 -23.22
C SER A 88 -13.61 18.87 -23.92
N CYS A 89 -13.87 19.80 -24.86
CA CYS A 89 -15.03 19.70 -25.73
C CYS A 89 -14.69 18.77 -26.88
N ASP A 90 -15.36 17.62 -26.93
CA ASP A 90 -15.15 16.58 -27.91
C ASP A 90 -16.50 16.02 -28.37
N ALA A 91 -17.07 16.67 -29.38
CA ALA A 91 -18.35 16.25 -29.96
C ALA A 91 -18.29 14.83 -30.56
N SER A 92 -17.11 14.37 -30.99
CA SER A 92 -16.94 13.03 -31.57
C SER A 92 -17.08 11.92 -30.52
N ASN A 93 -16.75 12.23 -29.26
CA ASN A 93 -16.92 11.35 -28.11
C ASN A 93 -18.18 11.67 -27.28
N GLY A 94 -19.13 12.43 -27.85
CA GLY A 94 -20.39 12.77 -27.19
C GLY A 94 -20.27 13.78 -26.05
N ALA A 95 -19.16 14.52 -25.98
CA ALA A 95 -18.85 15.52 -24.95
C ALA A 95 -18.72 16.95 -25.53
N PRO A 96 -19.70 17.48 -26.29
CA PRO A 96 -19.55 18.74 -27.01
C PRO A 96 -19.37 19.97 -26.11
N ASN A 97 -19.70 19.87 -24.81
CA ASN A 97 -19.73 21.00 -23.88
C ASN A 97 -18.83 20.85 -22.65
N ASP A 98 -18.08 19.74 -22.53
CA ASP A 98 -17.40 19.38 -21.28
C ASP A 98 -16.19 20.27 -20.96
N CYS A 99 -15.65 21.01 -21.94
CA CYS A 99 -14.67 22.07 -21.68
C CYS A 99 -15.21 23.22 -20.81
N HIS A 100 -16.52 23.32 -20.61
CA HIS A 100 -17.16 24.29 -19.71
C HIS A 100 -17.65 23.65 -18.40
N VAL A 101 -17.44 22.35 -18.21
CA VAL A 101 -17.89 21.61 -17.03
C VAL A 101 -16.69 21.28 -16.16
N ARG A 102 -16.69 21.77 -14.91
CA ARG A 102 -15.68 21.39 -13.92
C ARG A 102 -16.11 20.11 -13.23
N GLY A 103 -15.45 19.00 -13.54
CA GLY A 103 -15.89 17.66 -13.16
C GLY A 103 -14.78 16.62 -13.21
N LEU A 104 -15.19 15.35 -13.19
CA LEU A 104 -14.32 14.18 -13.26
C LEU A 104 -14.77 13.29 -14.41
N ASP A 105 -13.85 12.74 -15.20
CA ASP A 105 -14.12 11.57 -16.03
C ASP A 105 -13.92 10.27 -15.21
N CYS A 106 -14.17 9.12 -15.84
CA CYS A 106 -14.07 7.82 -15.20
C CYS A 106 -12.68 7.54 -14.59
N SER A 107 -11.63 7.74 -15.38
CA SER A 107 -10.24 7.55 -14.96
C SER A 107 -9.76 8.63 -13.98
N GLY A 108 -10.27 9.85 -14.11
CA GLY A 108 -10.01 10.99 -13.24
C GLY A 108 -10.64 10.82 -11.86
N LEU A 109 -11.84 10.23 -11.78
CA LEU A 109 -12.47 9.87 -10.52
C LEU A 109 -11.62 8.86 -9.73
N VAL A 110 -11.23 7.74 -10.36
CA VAL A 110 -10.43 6.72 -9.65
C VAL A 110 -9.03 7.23 -9.29
N ARG A 111 -8.41 8.03 -10.16
CA ARG A 111 -7.14 8.72 -9.89
C ARG A 111 -7.25 9.63 -8.67
N TYR A 112 -8.28 10.48 -8.63
CA TYR A 112 -8.48 11.43 -7.53
C TYR A 112 -8.82 10.71 -6.22
N ALA A 113 -9.67 9.69 -6.26
CA ALA A 113 -10.05 8.91 -5.09
C ALA A 113 -8.82 8.27 -4.42
N TYR A 114 -7.95 7.64 -5.21
CA TYR A 114 -6.70 7.06 -4.69
C TYR A 114 -5.70 8.12 -4.25
N TYR A 115 -5.59 9.25 -4.95
CA TYR A 115 -4.76 10.37 -4.52
C TYR A 115 -5.17 10.88 -3.13
N LEU A 116 -6.46 11.08 -2.87
CA LEU A 116 -6.96 11.49 -1.56
C LEU A 116 -6.73 10.44 -0.48
N ALA A 117 -6.82 9.15 -0.84
CA ALA A 117 -6.64 8.05 0.10
C ALA A 117 -5.18 7.88 0.57
N VAL A 118 -4.21 8.07 -0.34
CA VAL A 118 -2.81 7.73 -0.08
C VAL A 118 -1.85 8.93 -0.08
N GLY A 119 -2.33 10.10 -0.50
CA GLY A 119 -1.53 11.33 -0.59
C GLY A 119 -0.57 11.39 -1.77
N ALA A 120 -0.64 10.44 -2.72
CA ALA A 120 0.22 10.37 -3.90
C ALA A 120 -0.56 9.91 -5.14
N ASP A 121 -0.13 10.37 -6.32
CA ASP A 121 -0.78 10.06 -7.60
C ASP A 121 -0.33 8.69 -8.13
N VAL A 122 -0.88 7.62 -7.55
CA VAL A 122 -0.41 6.24 -7.73
C VAL A 122 -0.94 5.54 -8.99
N ILE A 123 -2.00 6.06 -9.61
CA ILE A 123 -2.72 5.41 -10.73
C ILE A 123 -2.98 6.38 -11.89
N ASN A 124 -2.11 7.38 -12.06
CA ASN A 124 -2.22 8.43 -13.08
C ASN A 124 -2.54 7.90 -14.50
N GLY A 125 -3.08 8.79 -15.33
CA GLY A 125 -3.39 8.58 -16.73
C GLY A 125 -4.83 8.10 -16.96
N THR A 126 -5.10 7.66 -18.17
CA THR A 126 -6.44 7.28 -18.64
C THR A 126 -6.71 5.79 -18.40
N THR A 127 -7.93 5.34 -18.68
CA THR A 127 -8.31 3.92 -18.63
C THR A 127 -7.29 3.01 -19.35
N TYR A 128 -6.77 3.45 -20.51
CA TYR A 128 -5.76 2.76 -21.31
C TYR A 128 -4.43 2.53 -20.59
N THR A 129 -3.99 3.47 -19.75
CA THR A 129 -2.73 3.36 -19.00
C THR A 129 -2.94 2.79 -17.60
N GLN A 130 -4.14 2.98 -17.03
CA GLN A 130 -4.51 2.45 -15.72
C GLN A 130 -4.64 0.92 -15.74
N TRP A 131 -5.25 0.34 -16.78
CA TRP A 131 -5.39 -1.12 -16.90
C TRP A 131 -4.05 -1.90 -16.85
N PRO A 132 -3.05 -1.58 -17.69
CA PRO A 132 -1.76 -2.25 -17.67
C PRO A 132 -0.83 -1.72 -16.57
N SER A 133 -1.34 -0.95 -15.60
CA SER A 133 -0.52 -0.37 -14.54
C SER A 133 0.29 -1.44 -13.81
N SER A 134 1.58 -1.17 -13.63
CA SER A 134 2.50 -2.03 -12.87
C SER A 134 2.25 -1.99 -11.36
N ARG A 135 1.40 -1.06 -10.88
CA ARG A 135 0.92 -1.01 -9.49
C ARG A 135 -0.11 -2.08 -9.14
N ALA A 136 -0.65 -2.77 -10.13
CA ALA A 136 -1.63 -3.81 -9.89
C ALA A 136 -0.96 -5.01 -9.20
N VAL A 137 -1.28 -5.23 -7.93
CA VAL A 137 -0.84 -6.40 -7.15
C VAL A 137 -1.61 -7.67 -7.53
N ALA A 138 -2.79 -7.50 -8.13
CA ALA A 138 -3.54 -8.58 -8.77
C ALA A 138 -4.32 -8.05 -9.98
N ARG A 139 -4.58 -8.94 -10.94
CA ARG A 139 -5.36 -8.65 -12.14
C ARG A 139 -6.31 -9.81 -12.42
N TYR A 140 -7.57 -9.47 -12.59
CA TYR A 140 -8.68 -10.39 -12.84
C TYR A 140 -9.25 -10.09 -14.21
N TYR A 141 -9.63 -11.12 -14.94
CA TYR A 141 -10.23 -11.02 -16.26
C TYR A 141 -11.70 -11.43 -16.19
N ARG A 142 -12.46 -11.13 -17.25
CA ARG A 142 -13.86 -11.58 -17.40
C ARG A 142 -14.06 -13.07 -17.08
N SER A 143 -13.11 -13.92 -17.45
CA SER A 143 -13.13 -15.37 -17.18
C SER A 143 -13.10 -15.74 -15.71
N ASP A 144 -12.53 -14.88 -14.85
CA ASP A 144 -12.45 -15.09 -13.40
C ASP A 144 -13.75 -14.66 -12.69
N GLY A 145 -14.67 -14.05 -13.43
CA GLY A 145 -15.90 -13.47 -12.89
C GLY A 145 -15.64 -12.29 -11.96
N THR A 146 -16.56 -12.06 -11.03
CA THR A 146 -16.49 -10.97 -10.04
C THR A 146 -16.30 -11.46 -8.60
N ALA A 147 -16.34 -12.78 -8.38
CA ALA A 147 -16.14 -13.40 -7.07
C ALA A 147 -14.82 -13.01 -6.37
N PRO A 148 -13.67 -12.84 -7.06
CA PRO A 148 -12.42 -12.47 -6.38
C PRO A 148 -12.30 -10.99 -6.06
N LEU A 149 -13.25 -10.14 -6.49
CA LEU A 149 -13.15 -8.69 -6.34
C LEU A 149 -13.40 -8.25 -4.89
N LEU A 150 -12.65 -7.24 -4.46
CA LEU A 150 -12.75 -6.62 -3.14
C LEU A 150 -12.95 -5.10 -3.29
N PRO A 151 -13.59 -4.44 -2.32
CA PRO A 151 -13.82 -3.01 -2.44
C PRO A 151 -12.50 -2.24 -2.62
N GLY A 152 -12.53 -1.30 -3.57
CA GLY A 152 -11.39 -0.51 -4.03
C GLY A 152 -10.66 -1.09 -5.25
N ASP A 153 -10.99 -2.29 -5.72
CA ASP A 153 -10.53 -2.75 -7.04
C ASP A 153 -11.02 -1.81 -8.15
N LEU A 154 -10.19 -1.50 -9.14
CA LEU A 154 -10.61 -0.75 -10.33
C LEU A 154 -11.17 -1.74 -11.34
N VAL A 155 -12.42 -1.53 -11.75
CA VAL A 155 -13.19 -2.36 -12.67
C VAL A 155 -13.18 -1.69 -14.03
N PHE A 156 -12.75 -2.40 -15.07
CA PHE A 156 -12.59 -1.88 -16.42
C PHE A 156 -13.60 -2.50 -17.38
N TYR A 157 -14.04 -1.71 -18.35
CA TYR A 157 -15.07 -2.09 -19.33
C TYR A 157 -14.56 -1.89 -20.75
N GLY A 158 -14.78 -2.91 -21.58
CA GLY A 158 -14.33 -3.04 -22.96
C GLY A 158 -14.33 -4.51 -23.41
N ASN A 159 -14.30 -4.75 -24.72
CA ASN A 159 -14.28 -6.12 -25.25
C ASN A 159 -12.86 -6.70 -25.35
N THR A 160 -11.86 -5.84 -25.45
CA THR A 160 -10.43 -6.17 -25.50
C THR A 160 -9.65 -5.13 -24.71
N ALA A 161 -8.39 -5.42 -24.34
CA ALA A 161 -7.54 -4.44 -23.65
C ALA A 161 -7.41 -3.11 -24.41
N SER A 162 -7.37 -3.15 -25.74
CA SER A 162 -7.27 -1.96 -26.60
C SER A 162 -8.59 -1.19 -26.76
N THR A 163 -9.72 -1.80 -26.41
CA THR A 163 -11.06 -1.18 -26.50
C THR A 163 -11.63 -0.86 -25.13
N ILE A 164 -10.81 -0.89 -24.07
CA ILE A 164 -11.21 -0.40 -22.76
C ILE A 164 -11.56 1.07 -22.88
N HIS A 165 -12.79 1.42 -22.52
CA HIS A 165 -13.30 2.79 -22.63
C HIS A 165 -13.74 3.37 -21.29
N HIS A 166 -13.96 2.53 -20.28
CA HIS A 166 -14.46 2.97 -18.98
C HIS A 166 -13.80 2.25 -17.81
N VAL A 167 -13.72 2.95 -16.68
CA VAL A 167 -13.24 2.42 -15.39
C VAL A 167 -14.10 2.92 -14.25
N ALA A 168 -14.33 2.06 -13.25
CA ALA A 168 -15.05 2.40 -12.03
C ALA A 168 -14.34 1.82 -10.80
N LEU A 169 -14.70 2.30 -9.61
CA LEU A 169 -14.17 1.76 -8.36
C LEU A 169 -15.18 0.78 -7.75
N TYR A 170 -14.78 -0.46 -7.49
CA TYR A 170 -15.64 -1.48 -6.90
C TYR A 170 -15.96 -1.15 -5.45
N LEU A 171 -17.24 -1.21 -5.07
CA LEU A 171 -17.70 -0.97 -3.71
C LEU A 171 -17.88 -2.27 -2.92
N GLY A 172 -17.93 -3.42 -3.60
CA GLY A 172 -18.38 -4.69 -3.02
C GLY A 172 -19.83 -5.00 -3.38
N ASN A 173 -20.24 -6.26 -3.15
CA ASN A 173 -21.60 -6.76 -3.40
C ASN A 173 -22.16 -6.46 -4.80
N GLY A 174 -21.32 -6.42 -5.82
CA GLY A 174 -21.76 -6.16 -7.19
C GLY A 174 -22.08 -4.69 -7.48
N TYR A 175 -21.60 -3.74 -6.66
CA TYR A 175 -21.77 -2.31 -6.89
C TYR A 175 -20.44 -1.61 -7.18
N ILE A 176 -20.53 -0.50 -7.90
CA ILE A 176 -19.42 0.37 -8.27
C ILE A 176 -19.79 1.83 -7.98
N VAL A 177 -18.79 2.69 -7.82
CA VAL A 177 -18.92 4.14 -7.96
C VAL A 177 -18.20 4.58 -9.23
N GLU A 178 -18.87 5.39 -10.04
CA GLU A 178 -18.41 5.78 -11.37
C GLU A 178 -18.75 7.23 -11.71
N ALA A 179 -17.98 7.82 -12.62
CA ALA A 179 -18.37 9.02 -13.38
C ALA A 179 -18.78 8.54 -14.78
N PRO A 180 -20.09 8.48 -15.12
CA PRO A 180 -20.58 7.56 -16.14
C PRO A 180 -20.45 8.06 -17.60
N TYR A 181 -20.82 9.31 -17.90
CA TYR A 181 -20.84 9.88 -19.25
C TYR A 181 -21.11 11.40 -19.21
N SER A 182 -20.84 12.11 -20.31
CA SER A 182 -21.10 13.56 -20.45
C SER A 182 -22.57 13.92 -20.14
N GLY A 183 -22.76 14.90 -19.26
CA GLY A 183 -24.07 15.30 -18.74
C GLY A 183 -24.57 14.48 -17.54
N GLY A 184 -23.87 13.39 -17.18
CA GLY A 184 -24.09 12.62 -15.96
C GLY A 184 -23.36 13.18 -14.74
N TYR A 185 -23.51 12.48 -13.61
CA TYR A 185 -22.88 12.81 -12.34
C TYR A 185 -22.26 11.56 -11.73
N VAL A 186 -21.25 11.74 -10.88
CA VAL A 186 -20.68 10.65 -10.09
C VAL A 186 -21.80 9.98 -9.28
N GLN A 187 -21.94 8.67 -9.43
CA GLN A 187 -23.06 7.90 -8.91
C GLN A 187 -22.65 6.49 -8.48
N VAL A 188 -23.52 5.86 -7.70
CA VAL A 188 -23.45 4.41 -7.44
C VAL A 188 -24.23 3.69 -8.53
N ALA A 189 -23.65 2.63 -9.08
CA ALA A 189 -24.28 1.76 -10.06
C ALA A 189 -24.01 0.29 -9.75
N THR A 190 -24.78 -0.62 -10.33
CA THR A 190 -24.43 -2.04 -10.34
C THR A 190 -23.21 -2.25 -11.24
N LEU A 191 -22.31 -3.17 -10.90
CA LEU A 191 -21.16 -3.54 -11.74
C LEU A 191 -21.61 -3.95 -13.16
N SER A 192 -22.80 -4.53 -13.29
CA SER A 192 -23.43 -4.90 -14.56
C SER A 192 -24.13 -3.75 -15.30
N SER A 193 -23.97 -2.49 -14.87
CA SER A 193 -24.53 -1.32 -15.59
C SER A 193 -23.91 -1.16 -16.98
N HIS A 194 -22.73 -1.74 -17.20
CA HIS A 194 -22.06 -1.87 -18.49
C HIS A 194 -21.98 -3.35 -18.88
N GLY A 195 -22.36 -3.67 -20.12
CA GLY A 195 -22.47 -5.06 -20.60
C GLY A 195 -21.14 -5.73 -20.98
N ASP A 196 -20.05 -4.99 -20.95
CA ASP A 196 -18.74 -5.38 -21.48
C ASP A 196 -17.63 -5.34 -20.42
N TYR A 197 -17.93 -5.76 -19.19
CA TYR A 197 -16.91 -5.96 -18.15
C TYR A 197 -15.67 -6.70 -18.69
N TYR A 198 -14.52 -6.05 -18.68
CA TYR A 198 -13.28 -6.62 -19.21
C TYR A 198 -12.50 -7.39 -18.15
N GLY A 199 -12.42 -6.80 -16.95
CA GLY A 199 -11.61 -7.29 -15.84
C GLY A 199 -11.45 -6.23 -14.77
N ALA A 200 -10.64 -6.53 -13.76
CA ALA A 200 -10.32 -5.59 -12.69
C ALA A 200 -8.85 -5.67 -12.29
N ILE A 201 -8.32 -4.61 -11.70
CA ILE A 201 -7.01 -4.63 -11.04
C ILE A 201 -7.16 -4.27 -9.56
N ARG A 202 -6.33 -4.90 -8.73
CA ARG A 202 -6.19 -4.56 -7.31
C ARG A 202 -4.92 -3.78 -7.10
N LEU A 203 -5.00 -2.65 -6.40
CA LEU A 203 -3.83 -1.86 -6.02
C LEU A 203 -3.29 -2.21 -4.62
N TYR A 204 -4.16 -2.68 -3.71
CA TYR A 204 -3.80 -3.02 -2.32
C TYR A 204 -4.54 -4.29 -1.85
N GLY A 205 -3.81 -5.26 -1.28
CA GLY A 205 -4.34 -6.58 -0.87
C GLY A 205 -4.95 -6.65 0.55
N PRO A 206 -5.85 -7.63 0.83
CA PRO A 206 -6.35 -7.91 2.17
C PRO A 206 -5.23 -8.37 3.10
N GLY A 207 -4.80 -7.51 4.04
CA GLY A 207 -3.67 -7.76 4.94
C GLY A 207 -2.79 -6.54 5.21
N GLY A 208 -2.93 -5.47 4.40
CA GLY A 208 -2.20 -4.21 4.55
C GLY A 208 -2.68 -3.35 5.74
N GLY A 209 -2.57 -3.86 6.96
CA GLY A 209 -2.82 -3.06 8.16
C GLY A 209 -1.71 -2.02 8.39
N SER A 210 -2.02 -0.74 8.21
CA SER A 210 -1.70 0.31 9.18
C SER A 210 -2.48 1.60 8.89
N THR A 211 -3.24 2.06 9.88
CA THR A 211 -3.81 3.40 9.99
C THR A 211 -2.78 4.37 10.58
N THR A 212 -1.65 4.56 9.90
CA THR A 212 -0.72 5.65 10.23
C THR A 212 -0.10 6.19 8.95
N PRO A 213 -0.41 7.44 8.55
CA PRO A 213 0.29 8.11 7.45
C PRO A 213 1.80 8.16 7.77
N PRO A 214 2.70 7.98 6.78
CA PRO A 214 4.09 8.33 6.97
C PRO A 214 4.19 9.80 7.41
N PRO A 215 5.10 10.15 8.34
CA PRO A 215 5.28 11.53 8.76
C PRO A 215 5.69 12.40 7.57
N SER A 216 5.29 13.66 7.66
CA SER A 216 5.50 14.74 6.70
C SER A 216 6.98 15.02 6.42
N SER A 217 7.60 14.25 5.53
CA SER A 217 8.72 14.67 4.66
C SER A 217 9.23 13.47 3.83
N GLY A 218 8.92 13.44 2.53
CA GLY A 218 9.55 12.51 1.57
C GLY A 218 8.54 11.59 0.89
N GLY A 219 8.39 11.75 -0.43
CA GLY A 219 7.43 11.00 -1.25
C GLY A 219 7.74 9.50 -1.38
N GLN A 220 6.91 8.81 -2.15
CA GLN A 220 7.16 7.42 -2.54
C GLN A 220 8.25 7.36 -3.62
N TYR A 221 9.16 6.40 -3.48
CA TYR A 221 10.19 6.08 -4.47
C TYR A 221 9.82 4.78 -5.17
N TRP A 222 9.89 4.79 -6.49
CA TRP A 222 9.47 3.66 -7.30
C TRP A 222 10.66 2.78 -7.60
N VAL A 223 10.56 1.49 -7.32
CA VAL A 223 11.65 0.54 -7.52
C VAL A 223 11.15 -0.69 -8.25
N ASP A 224 11.93 -1.24 -9.17
CA ASP A 224 11.63 -2.54 -9.77
C ASP A 224 12.36 -3.64 -9.01
N THR A 225 11.66 -4.72 -8.67
CA THR A 225 12.25 -5.94 -8.11
C THR A 225 12.35 -7.05 -9.16
N PHE A 226 13.45 -7.81 -9.17
CA PHE A 226 13.66 -8.88 -10.16
C PHE A 226 13.03 -10.22 -9.75
N ALA A 227 12.59 -10.35 -8.50
CA ALA A 227 11.92 -11.52 -7.95
C ALA A 227 11.04 -11.11 -6.75
N ASN A 228 10.21 -12.04 -6.28
CA ASN A 228 9.47 -11.87 -5.03
C ASN A 228 10.47 -11.70 -3.87
N ALA A 229 10.37 -10.58 -3.16
CA ALA A 229 11.25 -10.22 -2.07
C ALA A 229 10.57 -10.57 -0.72
N PRO A 230 11.18 -11.42 0.12
CA PRO A 230 10.71 -11.65 1.48
C PRO A 230 10.74 -10.35 2.28
N ALA A 231 9.66 -10.09 3.02
CA ALA A 231 9.52 -8.92 3.89
C ALA A 231 9.68 -9.31 5.36
N PHE A 232 10.23 -8.39 6.15
CA PHE A 232 10.58 -8.61 7.56
C PHE A 232 10.17 -7.42 8.43
N GLY A 233 9.92 -7.69 9.72
CA GLY A 233 9.55 -6.67 10.70
C GLY A 233 10.64 -5.63 10.99
N SER A 234 11.90 -5.93 10.70
CA SER A 234 13.02 -5.00 10.81
C SER A 234 14.14 -5.34 9.82
N PRO A 235 15.06 -4.39 9.51
CA PRO A 235 16.24 -4.63 8.66
C PRO A 235 17.17 -5.75 9.15
N THR A 236 17.07 -6.12 10.42
CA THR A 236 17.91 -7.16 11.05
C THR A 236 17.15 -8.43 11.37
N GLY A 237 15.81 -8.41 11.41
CA GLY A 237 14.97 -9.49 11.90
C GLY A 237 14.82 -10.65 10.92
N THR A 238 15.09 -11.88 11.34
CA THR A 238 15.19 -13.06 10.45
C THR A 238 13.86 -13.78 10.20
N ALA A 239 12.81 -13.45 10.95
CA ALA A 239 11.48 -14.02 10.76
C ALA A 239 10.75 -13.29 9.63
N GLN A 240 10.44 -14.01 8.55
CA GLN A 240 9.66 -13.45 7.45
C GLN A 240 8.24 -13.11 7.94
N THR A 241 7.83 -11.87 7.70
CA THR A 241 6.50 -11.35 8.06
C THR A 241 5.61 -11.15 6.84
N GLY A 242 6.18 -11.19 5.64
CA GLY A 242 5.46 -10.93 4.41
C GLY A 242 6.25 -11.22 3.13
N THR A 243 5.69 -10.82 2.01
CA THR A 243 6.30 -10.93 0.68
C THR A 243 5.89 -9.74 -0.17
N LEU A 244 6.87 -9.04 -0.73
CA LEU A 244 6.68 -8.07 -1.80
C LEU A 244 6.85 -8.80 -3.14
N TYR A 245 5.87 -8.74 -4.02
CA TYR A 245 5.91 -9.42 -5.29
C TYR A 245 6.86 -8.74 -6.28
N GLN A 246 7.35 -9.55 -7.22
CA GLN A 246 8.15 -9.08 -8.33
C GLN A 246 7.39 -8.03 -9.14
N GLY A 247 8.04 -6.90 -9.45
CA GLY A 247 7.46 -5.85 -10.29
C GLY A 247 7.85 -4.46 -9.84
N THR A 248 7.08 -3.45 -10.28
CA THR A 248 7.30 -2.05 -9.92
C THR A 248 6.59 -1.73 -8.61
N ASN A 249 7.39 -1.45 -7.59
CA ASN A 249 6.99 -1.32 -6.21
C ASN A 249 7.25 0.07 -5.61
N TYR A 250 6.50 0.34 -4.56
CA TYR A 250 6.72 1.30 -3.49
C TYR A 250 7.94 1.17 -2.61
N VAL A 251 8.71 2.21 -2.32
CA VAL A 251 9.44 2.30 -1.05
C VAL A 251 9.39 3.71 -0.49
N PHE A 252 9.48 3.83 0.83
CA PHE A 252 9.42 5.13 1.52
C PHE A 252 10.81 5.68 1.82
N CYS A 253 11.68 4.82 2.33
CA CYS A 253 13.01 5.17 2.80
C CYS A 253 13.86 3.90 2.93
N LYS A 254 15.17 4.06 3.18
CA LYS A 254 16.13 2.97 3.36
C LYS A 254 16.74 2.96 4.76
N ALA A 255 17.20 1.82 5.22
CA ALA A 255 18.00 1.67 6.42
C ALA A 255 19.04 0.56 6.22
N TRP A 256 20.13 0.63 6.96
CA TRP A 256 21.11 -0.44 6.99
C TRP A 256 20.62 -1.60 7.86
N GLY A 257 20.94 -2.82 7.45
CA GLY A 257 20.55 -4.02 8.16
C GLY A 257 21.49 -5.19 7.87
N ARG A 258 20.96 -6.40 7.97
CA ARG A 258 21.75 -7.60 7.67
C ARG A 258 22.05 -7.69 6.17
N GLU A 259 23.15 -8.35 5.81
CA GLU A 259 23.45 -8.66 4.42
C GLU A 259 22.47 -9.71 3.88
N ILE A 260 22.00 -9.51 2.65
CA ILE A 260 21.47 -10.57 1.80
C ILE A 260 22.43 -10.73 0.62
N ALA A 261 22.90 -11.95 0.38
CA ALA A 261 23.89 -12.23 -0.65
C ALA A 261 23.56 -13.51 -1.44
N SER A 262 23.97 -13.51 -2.70
CA SER A 262 23.99 -14.68 -3.58
C SER A 262 25.14 -14.55 -4.58
N GLY A 263 26.13 -15.43 -4.48
CA GLY A 263 27.35 -15.33 -5.28
C GLY A 263 28.12 -14.04 -4.99
N SER A 264 28.45 -13.27 -6.03
CA SER A 264 29.11 -11.96 -5.90
C SER A 264 28.15 -10.80 -5.66
N SER A 265 26.84 -11.05 -5.71
CA SER A 265 25.82 -10.02 -5.49
C SER A 265 25.42 -9.97 -4.03
N TYR A 266 25.40 -8.77 -3.43
CA TYR A 266 25.03 -8.58 -2.03
C TYR A 266 24.41 -7.20 -1.80
N ASN A 267 23.59 -7.05 -0.76
CA ASN A 267 23.09 -5.74 -0.36
C ASN A 267 22.75 -5.70 1.13
N HIS A 268 23.20 -4.65 1.80
CA HIS A 268 22.90 -4.33 3.19
C HIS A 268 21.79 -3.30 3.37
N TRP A 269 21.35 -2.65 2.29
CA TRP A 269 20.23 -1.73 2.36
C TRP A 269 18.91 -2.50 2.43
N TRP A 270 18.07 -2.05 3.34
CA TRP A 270 16.71 -2.49 3.53
C TRP A 270 15.78 -1.33 3.23
N LEU A 271 14.73 -1.59 2.49
CA LEU A 271 13.78 -0.61 2.00
C LEU A 271 12.47 -0.78 2.77
N LYS A 272 12.00 0.32 3.38
CA LYS A 272 10.71 0.31 4.07
C LYS A 272 9.59 0.43 3.04
N THR A 273 8.64 -0.49 3.09
CA THR A 273 7.54 -0.60 2.13
C THR A 273 6.31 -1.28 2.74
N ASP A 274 5.23 -1.34 1.98
CA ASP A 274 4.05 -2.14 2.28
C ASP A 274 4.05 -3.36 1.34
N PRO A 275 4.45 -4.56 1.82
CA PRO A 275 4.48 -5.76 1.00
C PRO A 275 3.08 -6.22 0.61
N ASP A 276 2.96 -6.90 -0.53
CA ASP A 276 1.70 -7.46 -1.05
C ASP A 276 1.05 -8.47 -0.11
N VAL A 277 1.88 -9.23 0.61
CA VAL A 277 1.47 -10.20 1.62
C VAL A 277 2.10 -9.81 2.96
N GLY A 278 1.32 -9.79 4.03
CA GLY A 278 1.78 -9.46 5.38
C GLY A 278 1.37 -8.04 5.83
N PRO A 279 1.80 -7.62 7.04
CA PRO A 279 1.50 -6.30 7.56
C PRO A 279 2.16 -5.20 6.72
N GLY A 280 1.65 -3.97 6.78
CA GLY A 280 2.32 -2.80 6.17
C GLY A 280 3.57 -2.37 6.93
N GLY A 281 4.36 -1.47 6.34
CA GLY A 281 5.54 -0.86 6.97
C GLY A 281 6.70 -1.82 7.25
N GLN A 282 6.82 -2.88 6.44
CA GLN A 282 7.86 -3.91 6.56
C GLN A 282 9.10 -3.53 5.75
N TRP A 283 10.12 -4.37 5.86
CA TRP A 283 11.42 -4.16 5.25
C TRP A 283 11.72 -5.26 4.24
N VAL A 284 12.09 -4.87 3.02
CA VAL A 284 12.61 -5.76 1.99
C VAL A 284 14.05 -5.41 1.67
N SER A 285 14.88 -6.38 1.34
CA SER A 285 16.27 -6.09 0.99
C SER A 285 16.35 -5.44 -0.40
N ALA A 286 17.18 -4.39 -0.53
CA ALA A 286 17.52 -3.79 -1.82
C ALA A 286 18.33 -4.74 -2.72
N PHE A 287 18.75 -5.89 -2.19
CA PHE A 287 19.30 -7.00 -2.98
C PHE A 287 18.37 -7.37 -4.14
N TYR A 288 17.05 -7.26 -3.96
CA TYR A 288 16.06 -7.63 -4.98
C TYR A 288 15.85 -6.57 -6.07
N LEU A 289 16.51 -5.41 -6.01
CA LEU A 289 16.33 -4.35 -7.00
C LEU A 289 16.92 -4.73 -8.36
N SER A 290 16.15 -4.50 -9.44
CA SER A 290 16.52 -4.93 -10.79
C SER A 290 17.61 -4.09 -11.45
N ARG A 291 17.89 -2.88 -10.95
CA ARG A 291 18.66 -1.85 -11.69
C ARG A 291 20.02 -1.51 -11.08
N TRP A 292 20.26 -1.88 -9.82
CA TRP A 292 21.38 -1.35 -9.05
C TRP A 292 22.31 -2.46 -8.59
N GLY A 293 23.60 -2.13 -8.48
CA GLY A 293 24.63 -3.05 -7.99
C GLY A 293 24.65 -3.17 -6.47
N ASN A 294 25.70 -3.80 -5.96
CA ASN A 294 25.84 -4.09 -4.53
C ASN A 294 25.83 -2.81 -3.68
N ASP A 295 25.17 -2.89 -2.53
CA ASP A 295 25.04 -1.79 -1.55
C ASP A 295 24.56 -0.44 -2.14
N VAL A 296 23.75 -0.50 -3.20
CA VAL A 296 23.06 0.66 -3.76
C VAL A 296 21.55 0.53 -3.52
N ALA A 297 20.94 1.63 -3.08
CA ALA A 297 19.50 1.78 -2.90
C ALA A 297 19.03 3.09 -3.55
N LYS A 298 18.66 2.99 -4.83
CA LYS A 298 18.13 4.09 -5.63
C LYS A 298 16.75 3.71 -6.19
N ASP A 299 15.93 4.71 -6.46
CA ASP A 299 14.68 4.53 -7.19
C ASP A 299 14.96 4.25 -8.67
N ASN A 300 13.92 3.96 -9.45
CA ASN A 300 13.98 3.66 -10.88
C ASN A 300 14.59 4.80 -11.72
N ASN A 301 14.53 6.05 -11.24
CA ASN A 301 15.06 7.22 -11.91
C ASN A 301 16.50 7.55 -11.48
N GLY A 302 17.11 6.73 -10.62
CA GLY A 302 18.47 6.93 -10.12
C GLY A 302 18.56 7.87 -8.91
N THR A 303 17.42 8.30 -8.35
CA THR A 303 17.35 9.09 -7.12
C THR A 303 17.74 8.21 -5.94
N VAL A 304 18.65 8.68 -5.09
CA VAL A 304 18.98 7.97 -3.85
C VAL A 304 17.75 7.98 -2.94
N ILE A 305 17.31 6.79 -2.51
CA ILE A 305 16.20 6.65 -1.57
C ILE A 305 16.67 7.23 -0.22
N PRO A 306 15.90 8.11 0.44
CA PRO A 306 16.32 8.77 1.67
C PRO A 306 16.37 7.78 2.85
N ASP A 307 17.18 8.09 3.85
CA ASP A 307 17.27 7.27 5.07
C ASP A 307 15.99 7.38 5.90
N CYS A 308 15.56 6.27 6.50
CA CYS A 308 14.43 6.26 7.41
C CYS A 308 14.80 6.95 8.73
N PRO A 309 13.90 7.73 9.34
CA PRO A 309 14.12 8.28 10.68
C PRO A 309 14.44 7.17 11.69
N GLY A 310 15.61 7.26 12.36
CA GLY A 310 16.08 6.24 13.29
C GLY A 310 16.48 4.90 12.67
N GLY A 311 16.52 4.80 11.32
CA GLY A 311 17.08 3.66 10.62
C GLY A 311 18.59 3.63 10.80
N GLY A 312 19.17 2.44 10.98
CA GLY A 312 20.62 2.26 11.04
C GLY A 312 21.29 2.89 9.82
N ALA A 313 22.36 3.63 10.04
CA ALA A 313 23.26 4.03 8.96
C ALA A 313 24.17 2.84 8.62
N PRO A 314 24.78 2.81 7.42
CA PRO A 314 25.91 1.91 7.18
C PRO A 314 26.90 2.03 8.33
N PRO A 315 27.54 0.93 8.77
CA PRO A 315 28.79 1.01 9.50
C PRO A 315 29.66 1.94 8.67
N SER A 316 29.93 3.10 9.25
CA SER A 316 30.52 4.21 8.52
C SER A 316 31.85 3.78 7.91
N THR A 317 31.86 3.62 6.60
CA THR A 317 33.09 3.68 5.82
C THR A 317 33.58 5.14 5.69
N GLY A 318 32.77 6.11 6.15
CA GLY A 318 33.14 7.51 6.29
C GLY A 318 33.99 7.77 7.54
N LYS A 319 35.11 8.47 7.33
CA LYS A 319 35.91 9.08 8.39
C LYS A 319 35.21 10.35 8.88
N TYR A 320 34.91 10.44 10.17
CA TYR A 320 34.42 11.65 10.83
C TYR A 320 35.58 12.36 11.49
N TRP A 321 35.82 13.61 11.11
CA TRP A 321 36.92 14.38 11.65
C TRP A 321 36.55 14.98 13.01
N VAL A 322 37.35 14.70 14.01
CA VAL A 322 37.18 15.15 15.39
C VAL A 322 38.47 15.79 15.90
N ASP A 323 38.36 16.85 16.69
CA ASP A 323 39.51 17.44 17.37
C ASP A 323 39.59 16.92 18.80
N THR A 324 40.75 16.41 19.21
CA THR A 324 41.04 16.00 20.60
C THR A 324 41.85 17.08 21.32
N PHE A 325 41.56 17.33 22.61
CA PHE A 325 42.26 18.38 23.38
C PHE A 325 43.55 17.91 24.05
N ALA A 326 43.82 16.61 24.07
CA ALA A 326 45.02 16.01 24.63
C ALA A 326 45.29 14.64 23.97
N ASN A 327 46.50 14.11 24.18
CA ASN A 327 46.82 12.73 23.85
C ASN A 327 45.89 11.80 24.64
N ALA A 328 45.26 10.84 23.96
CA ALA A 328 44.25 9.97 24.52
C ALA A 328 44.71 8.51 24.48
N SER A 329 44.58 7.81 25.60
CA SER A 329 44.76 6.37 25.66
C SER A 329 43.67 5.66 24.85
N VAL A 330 44.04 4.65 24.06
CA VAL A 330 43.08 3.81 23.31
C VAL A 330 43.10 2.37 23.81
N TYR A 331 42.01 1.66 23.53
CA TYR A 331 41.72 0.34 24.08
C TYR A 331 41.13 -0.59 23.02
N SER A 332 41.24 -1.90 23.23
CA SER A 332 40.70 -2.92 22.31
C SER A 332 39.16 -2.99 22.29
N SER A 333 38.47 -2.44 23.30
CA SER A 333 37.01 -2.33 23.36
C SER A 333 36.57 -1.12 24.19
N PRO A 334 35.30 -0.66 24.06
CA PRO A 334 34.73 0.43 24.88
C PRO A 334 34.72 0.16 26.39
N THR A 335 34.91 -1.09 26.81
CA THR A 335 34.92 -1.51 28.21
C THR A 335 36.30 -1.96 28.69
N GLY A 336 37.27 -2.17 27.79
CA GLY A 336 38.57 -2.78 28.08
C GLY A 336 39.53 -1.84 28.81
N THR A 337 40.09 -2.25 29.95
CA THR A 337 40.86 -1.36 30.84
C THR A 337 42.36 -1.32 30.56
N ALA A 338 42.88 -2.23 29.73
CA ALA A 338 44.28 -2.28 29.35
C ALA A 338 44.54 -1.41 28.11
N GLN A 339 45.41 -0.41 28.26
CA GLN A 339 45.77 0.48 27.15
C GLN A 339 46.49 -0.31 26.05
N THR A 340 46.04 -0.15 24.81
CA THR A 340 46.61 -0.82 23.63
C THR A 340 47.37 0.14 22.71
N GLY A 341 47.31 1.45 22.99
CA GLY A 341 47.91 2.46 22.15
C GLY A 341 47.64 3.89 22.60
N THR A 342 47.96 4.86 21.74
CA THR A 342 47.74 6.29 21.98
C THR A 342 47.27 6.95 20.69
N LEU A 343 46.22 7.76 20.79
CA LEU A 343 45.80 8.72 19.77
C LEU A 343 46.33 10.10 20.17
N TYR A 344 47.11 10.75 19.30
CA TYR A 344 47.71 12.03 19.60
C TYR A 344 46.68 13.17 19.55
N GLN A 345 46.97 14.22 20.29
CA GLN A 345 46.21 15.46 20.28
C GLN A 345 46.17 16.05 18.86
N GLY A 346 44.98 16.46 18.41
CA GLY A 346 44.80 17.16 17.14
C GLY A 346 43.56 16.72 16.39
N THR A 347 43.54 16.98 15.09
CA THR A 347 42.44 16.58 14.20
C THR A 347 42.65 15.13 13.78
N ASN A 348 41.77 14.26 14.25
CA ASN A 348 41.78 12.82 14.04
C ASN A 348 40.53 12.40 13.27
N TYR A 349 40.54 11.21 12.67
CA TYR A 349 39.32 10.62 12.14
C TYR A 349 38.79 9.54 13.07
N VAL A 350 37.48 9.36 13.10
CA VAL A 350 36.82 8.22 13.74
C VAL A 350 35.83 7.59 12.78
N PHE A 351 35.47 6.34 13.03
CA PHE A 351 34.49 5.61 12.24
C PHE A 351 33.12 5.76 12.89
N CYS A 352 32.88 5.10 14.02
CA CYS A 352 31.58 5.04 14.66
C CYS A 352 31.72 5.14 16.19
N LYS A 353 30.60 5.23 16.92
CA LYS A 353 30.55 5.33 18.38
C LYS A 353 29.90 4.11 19.04
N ALA A 354 30.25 3.80 20.27
CA ALA A 354 29.56 2.79 21.08
C ALA A 354 29.49 3.24 22.54
N TRP A 355 28.48 2.76 23.26
CA TRP A 355 28.38 2.98 24.70
C TRP A 355 29.38 2.08 25.43
N GLY A 356 30.09 2.62 26.42
CA GLY A 356 31.10 1.89 27.16
C GLY A 356 31.23 2.36 28.59
N ARG A 357 32.41 2.16 29.18
CA ARG A 357 32.66 2.64 30.54
C ARG A 357 32.70 4.17 30.56
N GLU A 358 32.37 4.76 31.70
CA GLU A 358 32.54 6.19 31.91
C GLU A 358 34.04 6.54 32.00
N ILE A 359 34.43 7.64 31.34
CA ILE A 359 35.65 8.38 31.67
C ILE A 359 35.21 9.73 32.20
N ALA A 360 35.68 10.10 33.39
CA ALA A 360 35.30 11.34 34.06
C ALA A 360 36.50 12.05 34.68
N SER A 361 36.41 13.39 34.74
CA SER A 361 37.30 14.27 35.48
C SER A 361 36.53 15.49 35.96
N GLY A 362 36.42 15.67 37.28
CA GLY A 362 35.58 16.73 37.85
C GLY A 362 34.11 16.56 37.45
N SER A 363 33.50 17.62 36.91
CA SER A 363 32.12 17.60 36.41
C SER A 363 31.98 17.10 34.97
N SER A 364 33.10 16.83 34.28
CA SER A 364 33.10 16.40 32.90
C SER A 364 33.16 14.87 32.82
N TYR A 365 32.32 14.27 32.00
CA TYR A 365 32.25 12.82 31.83
C TYR A 365 31.76 12.43 30.44
N ASN A 366 32.12 11.23 29.97
CA ASN A 366 31.57 10.69 28.72
C ASN A 366 31.54 9.17 28.72
N HIS A 367 30.40 8.61 28.31
CA HIS A 367 30.18 7.17 28.11
C HIS A 367 30.35 6.72 26.65
N TRP A 368 30.44 7.66 25.70
CA TRP A 368 30.66 7.34 24.30
C TRP A 368 32.14 7.04 24.03
N TRP A 369 32.36 5.96 23.30
CA TRP A 369 33.65 5.51 22.80
C TRP A 369 33.64 5.55 21.28
N LEU A 370 34.70 6.03 20.67
CA LEU A 370 34.83 6.22 19.23
C LEU A 370 35.84 5.23 18.67
N LYS A 371 35.47 4.51 17.62
CA LYS A 371 36.36 3.58 16.93
C LYS A 371 37.27 4.35 15.97
N THR A 372 38.58 4.11 16.02
CA THR A 372 39.60 4.84 15.24
C THR A 372 40.82 3.96 14.95
N ASP A 373 41.71 4.44 14.08
CA ASP A 373 43.09 3.95 14.01
C ASP A 373 43.99 4.93 14.78
N PRO A 374 44.61 4.51 15.90
CA PRO A 374 45.49 5.38 16.69
C PRO A 374 46.86 5.57 16.04
N ASP A 375 47.56 6.64 16.40
CA ASP A 375 48.94 6.90 15.95
C ASP A 375 49.93 5.85 16.46
N VAL A 376 49.68 5.29 17.65
CA VAL A 376 50.48 4.23 18.25
C VAL A 376 49.56 3.08 18.64
N GLY A 377 49.87 1.87 18.17
CA GLY A 377 49.10 0.65 18.46
C GLY A 377 48.46 0.04 17.21
N PRO A 378 47.70 -1.06 17.37
CA PRO A 378 46.95 -1.67 16.26
C PRO A 378 45.82 -0.75 15.79
N GLY A 379 45.36 -0.90 14.54
CA GLY A 379 44.18 -0.19 14.02
C GLY A 379 42.86 -0.64 14.67
N GLY A 380 41.78 0.10 14.42
CA GLY A 380 40.43 -0.24 14.87
C GLY A 380 40.22 -0.27 16.40
N GLN A 381 40.95 0.56 17.14
CA GLN A 381 40.85 0.70 18.60
C GLN A 381 39.80 1.72 19.00
N TRP A 382 39.54 1.82 20.30
CA TRP A 382 38.53 2.69 20.87
C TRP A 382 39.15 3.77 21.74
N VAL A 383 38.73 5.01 21.50
CA VAL A 383 39.10 6.19 22.29
C VAL A 383 37.84 6.81 22.91
N SER A 384 37.91 7.33 24.13
CA SER A 384 36.73 7.96 24.75
C SER A 384 36.41 9.32 24.09
N ALA A 385 35.14 9.59 23.83
CA ALA A 385 34.66 10.90 23.39
C ALA A 385 34.83 11.99 24.46
N PHE A 386 35.21 11.62 25.69
CA PHE A 386 35.65 12.56 26.72
C PHE A 386 36.74 13.51 26.21
N TYR A 387 37.62 13.06 25.31
CA TYR A 387 38.74 13.86 24.80
C TYR A 387 38.37 14.86 23.70
N LEU A 388 37.11 14.91 23.26
CA LEU A 388 36.68 15.81 22.19
C LEU A 388 36.70 17.27 22.64
N SER A 389 37.29 18.15 21.82
CA SER A 389 37.49 19.56 22.14
C SER A 389 36.23 20.43 22.05
N ARG A 390 35.17 19.96 21.38
CA ARG A 390 34.03 20.80 20.96
C ARG A 390 32.71 20.50 21.67
N TRP A 391 32.59 19.36 22.33
CA TRP A 391 31.30 18.85 22.79
C TRP A 391 31.30 18.56 24.29
N GLY A 392 30.12 18.67 24.91
CA GLY A 392 29.93 18.44 26.34
C GLY A 392 29.73 16.97 26.70
N ASN A 393 29.30 16.73 27.94
CA ASN A 393 29.12 15.39 28.50
C ASN A 393 28.16 14.54 27.67
N ASP A 394 28.50 13.26 27.47
CA ASP A 394 27.72 12.26 26.72
C ASP A 394 27.28 12.70 25.31
N VAL A 395 28.09 13.54 24.66
CA VAL A 395 27.92 13.91 23.25
C VAL A 395 29.06 13.32 22.42
N ALA A 396 28.71 12.77 21.25
CA ALA A 396 29.65 12.25 20.25
C ALA A 396 29.26 12.77 18.86
N LYS A 397 29.85 13.90 18.48
CA LYS A 397 29.67 14.56 17.18
C LYS A 397 31.02 14.84 16.53
N ASP A 398 31.05 14.93 15.20
CA ASP A 398 32.22 15.36 14.44
C ASP A 398 32.46 16.87 14.58
N ASN A 399 33.52 17.39 13.96
CA ASN A 399 33.86 18.82 14.00
C ASN A 399 32.80 19.74 13.37
N ASN A 400 31.96 19.21 12.48
CA ASN A 400 30.90 19.95 11.78
C ASN A 400 29.54 19.87 12.52
N GLY A 401 29.48 19.17 13.66
CA GLY A 401 28.25 18.99 14.43
C GLY A 401 27.39 17.80 13.99
N THR A 402 27.88 16.98 13.06
CA THR A 402 27.24 15.73 12.64
C THR A 402 27.34 14.72 13.77
N VAL A 403 26.25 14.03 14.11
CA VAL A 403 26.29 12.94 15.08
C VAL A 403 27.09 11.77 14.50
N ILE A 404 28.11 11.32 15.24
CA ILE A 404 28.90 10.13 14.85
C ILE A 404 27.97 8.92 14.96
N PRO A 405 27.86 8.05 13.94
CA PRO A 405 26.91 6.94 13.94
C PRO A 405 27.32 5.85 14.91
N ASP A 406 26.37 5.06 15.39
CA ASP A 406 26.67 3.89 16.23
C ASP A 406 27.44 2.81 15.45
N CYS A 407 28.37 2.15 16.15
CA CYS A 407 28.86 0.83 15.81
C CYS A 407 27.86 -0.22 16.34
#